data_AF-A0A6N4V375-F1
#
_entry.id   AF-A0A6N4V375-F1
#
_cell.length_a   1.000
_cell.length_b   1.000
_cell.length_c   1.000
_cell.angle_alpha   90.00
_cell.angle_beta   90.00
_cell.angle_gamma   90.00
#
_symmetry.space_group_name_H-M   'P 1'
#
loop_
_entity.id
_entity.type
_entity.pdbx_description
1 polymer ?
#
loop_
_entity_poly.entity_id
_entity_poly.type
_entity_poly.pdbx_seq_one_letter_code
_entity_poly.pdbx_strand_id
1 'polypeptide(L)'
;MGAQTLDARDGEVRVRLSDGSVRAVAAVIGADGVDSTVARHLNGPLERRYAGYTAWRGVADHAIDPELAGETMAPGWRPATCPSAPTTRTGSPPNGLRRDTGTATES
;
A
#
# COMPACT_ATOMS: atom_id res chain seq x y z
N MET A 1 -1.57 -16.04 1.17
CA MET A 1 -1.43 -17.17 2.11
C MET A 1 -0.95 -16.58 3.43
N GLY A 2 -1.78 -16.58 4.48
CA GLY A 2 -1.44 -15.98 5.78
C GLY A 2 -1.77 -16.92 6.94
N ALA A 3 -1.14 -16.74 8.10
CA ALA A 3 -1.42 -17.54 9.30
C ALA A 3 -2.72 -17.09 9.97
N GLN A 4 -3.60 -18.05 10.29
CA GLN A 4 -4.88 -17.80 10.97
C GLN A 4 -4.84 -18.15 12.44
N THR A 5 -4.20 -19.25 12.81
CA THR A 5 -4.06 -19.68 14.21
C THR A 5 -2.71 -20.36 14.43
N LEU A 6 -2.16 -20.19 15.63
CA LEU A 6 -0.95 -20.85 16.09
C LEU A 6 -1.26 -21.63 17.37
N ASP A 7 -0.67 -22.81 17.48
CA ASP A 7 -0.59 -23.58 18.71
C ASP A 7 0.86 -24.03 18.90
N ALA A 8 1.52 -23.45 19.90
CA ALA A 8 2.91 -23.75 20.23
C ALA A 8 2.94 -24.68 21.45
N ARG A 9 3.50 -25.89 21.25
CA ARG A 9 3.60 -26.93 22.29
C ARG A 9 4.91 -27.69 22.09
N ASP A 10 5.64 -27.91 23.18
CA ASP A 10 6.75 -28.87 23.23
C ASP A 10 7.80 -28.72 22.12
N GLY A 11 8.20 -27.47 21.81
CA GLY A 11 9.24 -27.18 20.81
C GLY A 11 8.79 -27.23 19.35
N GLU A 12 7.50 -27.46 19.10
CA GLU A 12 6.86 -27.40 17.79
C GLU A 12 5.76 -26.32 17.78
N VAL A 13 5.55 -25.71 16.62
CA VAL A 13 4.44 -24.81 16.36
C VAL A 13 3.60 -25.36 15.22
N ARG A 14 2.30 -25.53 15.46
CA ARG A 14 1.32 -25.84 14.43
C ARG A 14 0.67 -24.56 13.93
N VAL A 15 0.84 -24.28 12.64
CA VAL A 15 0.30 -23.11 11.96
C VAL A 15 -0.83 -23.55 11.05
N ARG A 16 -2.04 -23.03 11.28
CA ARG A 16 -3.14 -23.14 10.32
C ARG A 16 -3.09 -21.94 9.39
N LEU A 17 -3.01 -22.22 8.09
CA LEU A 17 -2.93 -21.22 7.04
C LEU A 17 -4.32 -20.90 6.48
N SER A 18 -4.41 -19.77 5.79
CA SER A 18 -5.66 -19.26 5.19
C SER A 18 -6.27 -20.17 4.13
N ASP A 19 -5.48 -21.08 3.56
CA ASP A 19 -5.95 -22.10 2.61
C ASP A 19 -6.50 -23.37 3.30
N GLY A 20 -6.57 -23.38 4.63
CA GLY A 20 -7.02 -24.51 5.44
C GLY A 20 -5.93 -25.54 5.75
N SER A 21 -4.75 -25.43 5.12
CA SER A 21 -3.65 -26.35 5.40
C SER A 21 -3.02 -26.10 6.77
N VAL A 22 -2.43 -27.16 7.34
CA VAL A 22 -1.68 -27.09 8.58
C VAL A 22 -0.22 -27.44 8.31
N ARG A 23 0.69 -26.70 8.95
CA ARG A 23 2.14 -26.94 8.90
C ARG A 23 2.69 -27.03 10.31
N ALA A 24 3.49 -28.06 10.56
CA ALA A 24 4.28 -28.20 11.77
C ALA A 24 5.69 -27.67 11.50
N VAL A 25 6.15 -26.74 12.33
CA VAL A 25 7.46 -26.07 12.19
C VAL A 25 8.12 -25.90 13.55
N ALA A 26 9.44 -25.78 13.59
CA ALA A 26 10.16 -25.56 14.84
C ALA A 26 9.96 -24.15 15.42
N ALA A 27 9.71 -23.15 14.56
CA ALA A 27 9.52 -21.76 14.97
C ALA A 27 8.75 -20.96 13.91
N VAL A 28 8.19 -19.82 14.33
CA VAL A 28 7.51 -18.85 13.47
C VAL A 28 8.07 -17.45 13.72
N ILE A 29 8.26 -16.68 12.64
CA ILE A 29 8.65 -15.26 12.71
C ILE A 29 7.41 -14.41 12.42
N GLY A 30 7.08 -13.49 13.33
CA GLY A 30 6.00 -12.53 13.14
C GLY A 30 6.41 -11.42 12.18
N ALA A 31 5.98 -11.53 10.92
CA ALA A 31 6.18 -10.54 9.86
C ALA A 31 4.87 -10.24 9.10
N ASP A 32 3.74 -10.37 9.79
CA ASP A 32 2.37 -10.33 9.27
C ASP A 32 1.64 -9.00 9.52
N GLY A 33 2.39 -7.94 9.84
CA GLY A 33 1.92 -6.55 9.83
C GLY A 33 1.06 -6.14 11.03
N VAL A 34 0.31 -5.03 10.87
CA VAL A 34 -0.49 -4.42 11.95
C VAL A 34 -1.62 -5.31 12.45
N ASP A 35 -1.99 -6.33 11.67
CA ASP A 35 -2.96 -7.35 12.02
C ASP A 35 -2.33 -8.69 12.34
N SER A 36 -1.13 -8.67 12.92
CA SER A 36 -0.38 -9.86 13.24
C SER A 36 -1.18 -10.88 14.07
N THR A 37 -1.34 -12.08 13.51
CA THR A 37 -1.83 -13.26 14.20
C THR A 37 -0.79 -13.75 15.22
N VAL A 38 0.50 -13.67 14.86
CA VAL A 38 1.61 -14.05 15.74
C VAL A 38 1.63 -13.19 17.01
N ALA A 39 1.54 -11.86 16.86
CA ALA A 39 1.54 -10.94 17.99
C ALA A 39 0.32 -11.15 18.91
N ARG A 40 -0.85 -11.45 18.34
CA ARG A 40 -2.07 -11.76 19.12
C ARG A 40 -1.99 -13.11 19.84
N HIS A 41 -1.33 -14.10 19.25
CA HIS A 41 -1.09 -15.37 19.92
C HIS A 41 -0.21 -15.18 21.18
N LEU A 42 0.81 -14.32 21.10
CA LEU A 42 1.74 -14.07 22.21
C LEU A 42 1.18 -13.14 23.28
N ASN A 43 0.44 -12.10 22.88
CA ASN A 43 0.04 -11.01 23.79
C ASN A 43 -1.46 -10.99 24.10
N GLY A 44 -2.24 -11.91 23.53
CA GLY A 44 -3.70 -11.88 23.59
C GLY A 44 -4.31 -10.84 22.63
N PRO A 45 -5.57 -10.42 22.86
CA PRO A 45 -6.24 -9.44 22.00
C PRO A 45 -5.45 -8.12 21.90
N LEU A 46 -5.10 -7.74 20.67
CA LEU A 46 -4.45 -6.45 20.37
C LEU A 46 -5.45 -5.54 19.64
N GLU A 47 -6.07 -4.65 20.39
CA GLU A 47 -7.03 -3.68 19.86
C GLU A 47 -6.33 -2.59 19.06
N ARG A 48 -6.91 -2.23 17.91
CA ARG A 48 -6.43 -1.09 17.13
C ARG A 48 -6.91 0.20 17.80
N ARG A 49 -5.97 1.11 18.02
CA ARG A 49 -6.27 2.47 18.47
C ARG A 49 -6.03 3.42 17.33
N TYR A 50 -7.08 4.12 16.90
CA TYR A 50 -6.96 5.16 15.90
C TYR A 50 -6.03 6.26 16.44
N ALA A 51 -5.02 6.64 15.67
CA ALA A 51 -4.00 7.60 16.10
C ALA A 51 -4.51 9.06 16.14
N GLY A 52 -5.77 9.31 15.77
CA GLY A 52 -6.37 10.64 15.72
C GLY A 52 -6.20 11.36 14.37
N TYR A 53 -5.56 10.74 13.38
CA TYR A 53 -5.36 11.29 12.04
C TYR A 53 -5.35 10.20 10.97
N THR A 54 -5.61 10.62 9.73
CA THR A 54 -5.49 9.78 8.53
C THR A 54 -4.36 10.31 7.65
N ALA A 55 -3.72 9.43 6.90
CA ALA A 55 -2.72 9.81 5.91
C ALA A 55 -3.31 9.68 4.50
N TRP A 56 -3.28 10.77 3.74
CA TRP A 56 -3.59 10.77 2.32
C TRP A 56 -2.30 10.63 1.53
N ARG A 57 -2.30 9.78 0.50
CA ARG A 57 -1.15 9.56 -0.39
C ARG A 57 -1.60 9.80 -1.83
N GLY A 58 -0.74 10.44 -2.61
CA GLY A 58 -0.95 10.69 -4.02
C GLY A 58 0.38 10.61 -4.78
N VAL A 59 0.28 10.36 -6.08
CA VAL A 59 1.40 10.42 -7.02
C VAL A 59 0.98 11.37 -8.13
N ALA A 60 1.88 12.25 -8.56
CA ALA A 60 1.64 13.19 -9.64
C ALA A 60 2.83 13.17 -10.59
N ASP A 61 2.56 13.26 -11.90
CA ASP A 61 3.58 13.46 -12.94
C ASP A 61 4.05 14.93 -12.92
N HIS A 62 4.63 15.33 -11.80
CA HIS A 62 5.15 16.66 -11.58
C HIS A 62 6.52 16.57 -10.89
N ALA A 63 7.51 17.25 -11.46
CA ALA A 63 8.81 17.36 -10.83
C ALA A 63 8.69 18.28 -9.62
N ILE A 64 9.04 17.76 -8.45
CA ILE A 64 9.20 18.55 -7.23
C ILE A 64 10.70 18.79 -7.04
N ASP A 65 11.05 20.01 -6.67
CA ASP A 65 12.43 20.35 -6.31
C ASP A 65 12.94 19.36 -5.25
N PRO A 66 14.06 18.65 -5.47
CA PRO A 66 14.60 17.71 -4.49
C PRO A 66 14.83 18.30 -3.11
N GLU A 67 15.06 19.62 -2.98
CA GLU A 67 15.19 20.29 -1.68
C GLU A 67 13.88 20.31 -0.88
N LEU A 68 12.75 20.09 -1.53
CA LEU A 68 11.43 19.99 -0.89
C LEU A 68 11.08 18.56 -0.45
N ALA A 69 11.98 17.60 -0.68
CA ALA A 69 11.84 16.25 -0.13
C ALA A 69 11.86 16.33 1.40
N GLY A 70 10.77 15.91 2.04
CA GLY A 70 10.62 16.04 3.48
C GLY A 70 9.19 16.23 3.91
N GLU A 71 9.01 16.60 5.17
CA GLU A 71 7.71 16.88 5.79
C GLU A 71 7.61 18.35 6.20
N THR A 72 6.44 18.94 6.00
CA THR A 72 6.11 20.24 6.57
C THR A 72 5.32 20.03 7.86
N MET A 73 5.76 20.64 8.96
CA MET A 73 5.10 20.48 10.26
C MET A 73 4.19 21.67 10.55
N ALA A 74 2.87 21.44 10.60
CA ALA A 74 1.89 22.45 10.99
C ALA A 74 0.83 21.87 11.97
N PRO A 75 0.12 22.71 12.73
CA PRO A 75 -0.97 22.26 13.59
C PRO A 75 -2.05 21.51 12.80
N GLY A 76 -2.25 20.23 13.11
CA GLY A 76 -3.26 19.37 12.47
C GLY A 76 -2.97 18.98 11.02
N TRP A 77 -1.83 19.38 10.43
CA TRP A 77 -1.50 19.13 9.04
C TRP A 77 -0.01 18.88 8.86
N ARG A 78 0.34 17.73 8.28
CA ARG A 78 1.73 17.31 8.06
C ARG A 78 1.89 16.65 6.68
N PRO A 79 1.92 17.42 5.59
CA PRO A 79 2.19 16.86 4.27
C PRO A 79 3.66 16.46 4.19
N ALA A 80 3.93 15.37 3.48
CA ALA A 80 5.27 14.98 3.10
C ALA A 80 5.35 14.80 1.58
N THR A 81 6.47 15.21 0.99
CA THR A 81 6.75 14.99 -0.43
C THR A 81 8.01 14.15 -0.58
N CYS A 82 8.02 13.31 -1.60
CA CYS A 82 9.16 12.47 -1.94
C CYS A 82 9.26 12.42 -3.46
N PRO A 83 10.33 12.97 -4.07
CA PRO A 83 10.60 12.78 -5.48
C PRO A 83 10.67 11.28 -5.80
N SER A 84 10.03 10.87 -6.87
CA SER A 84 10.11 9.51 -7.39
C SER A 84 10.67 9.54 -8.81
N ALA A 85 11.24 8.41 -9.24
CA ALA A 85 11.74 8.29 -10.60
C ALA A 85 10.64 8.66 -11.61
N PRO A 86 10.99 9.33 -12.73
CA PRO A 86 9.99 9.74 -13.71
C PRO A 86 9.22 8.52 -14.20
N THR A 87 7.90 8.55 -14.05
CA THR A 87 7.03 7.55 -14.67
C THR A 87 7.06 7.79 -16.18
N THR A 88 7.84 6.99 -16.90
CA THR A 88 7.73 6.99 -18.36
C THR A 88 6.39 6.36 -18.71
N ARG A 89 5.37 7.18 -18.94
CA ARG A 89 4.13 6.70 -19.54
C ARG A 89 4.41 6.43 -21.00
N THR A 90 4.70 5.18 -21.37
CA THR A 90 4.69 4.75 -22.77
C THR A 90 3.29 4.96 -23.32
N GLY A 91 3.04 6.13 -23.90
CA GLY A 91 1.76 6.49 -24.46
C GLY A 91 1.49 5.69 -25.72
N SER A 92 0.43 4.89 -25.72
CA SER A 92 -0.34 4.72 -26.95
C SER A 92 -0.95 6.09 -27.30
N PRO A 93 -0.90 6.56 -28.55
CA PRO A 93 -1.37 7.91 -28.89
C PRO A 93 -2.86 8.08 -28.55
N PRO A 94 -3.30 9.27 -28.13
CA PRO A 94 -4.71 9.55 -27.94
C PRO A 94 -5.43 9.37 -29.27
N ASN A 95 -6.50 8.57 -29.25
CA ASN A 95 -7.36 8.30 -30.40
C ASN A 95 -7.73 9.63 -31.09
N GLY A 96 -7.28 9.79 -32.32
CA GLY A 96 -7.37 11.05 -33.06
C GLY A 96 -8.82 11.47 -33.24
N LEU A 97 -9.19 12.63 -32.69
CA LEU A 97 -10.39 13.33 -33.11
C LEU A 97 -10.10 13.91 -34.49
N ARG A 98 -10.47 13.16 -35.54
CA ARG A 98 -10.48 13.61 -36.92
C ARG A 98 -11.40 14.83 -37.01
N ARG A 99 -10.85 15.99 -37.37
CA ARG A 99 -11.67 17.16 -37.74
C ARG A 99 -11.96 17.05 -39.23
N ASP A 100 -13.24 16.91 -39.55
CA ASP A 100 -13.73 16.88 -40.91
C ASP A 100 -13.90 18.33 -41.38
N THR A 101 -12.90 18.88 -42.07
CA THR A 101 -13.09 20.12 -42.82
C THR A 101 -13.84 19.79 -44.10
N GLY A 102 -15.18 19.81 -44.02
CA GLY A 102 -16.05 19.86 -45.19
C GLY A 102 -16.08 21.29 -45.73
N THR A 103 -15.49 21.50 -46.90
CA THR A 103 -15.71 22.69 -47.73
C THR A 103 -17.13 22.66 -48.27
N ALA A 104 -17.99 23.57 -47.81
CA ALA A 104 -19.24 23.90 -48.50
C ALA A 104 -18.99 25.12 -49.40
N THR A 105 -19.08 24.88 -50.70
CA THR A 105 -19.22 25.90 -51.74
C THR A 105 -20.68 26.32 -51.76
N GLU A 106 -20.97 27.61 -51.59
CA GLU A 106 -22.27 28.19 -51.95
C GLU A 106 -22.07 29.31 -52.98
N SER A 107 -23.04 29.34 -53.90
CA SER A 107 -23.08 29.95 -55.22
C SER A 107 -23.23 31.46 -55.25
#